data_AF-A0A349DTT3-F1
#
_entry.id   AF-A0A349DTT3-F1
#
_cell.length_a   1.000
_cell.length_b   1.000
_cell.length_c   1.000
_cell.angle_alpha   90.00
_cell.angle_beta   90.00
_cell.angle_gamma   90.00
#
_symmetry.space_group_name_H-M   'P 1'
#
loop_
_entity.id
_entity.type
_entity.pdbx_description
1 polymer ?
#
loop_
_entity_poly.entity_id
_entity_poly.type
_entity_poly.pdbx_seq_one_letter_code
_entity_poly.pdbx_strand_id
1 'polypeptide(L)'
;MIIFHYIMFPQKLITHNGTFHADEVFAIAILEKLIGKPLEITRTRDPQLLEEGVNDLTTFVVDVGLAYEPEKYNFDHHQDRYMKSAAGLVWQSFGAEVCGGSADAAGLVQESLIDLVDQTDTNQNNILMTMKNHLPGGVDGTVSGLIGAFNRETDDVEEQMQQFRKAISFAATFLENSLYEVALIVAQKPIWDARQMLKPNVVRLESHCKGWKRWAAHESNIQFCLIPRTSLNKEIEGQQWQITSIDAVENPLPTLEEMQATVSQPEAIEFAHKARFLAVFNNEQTALEVVNQLL
;
A
#
# COMPACT_ATOMS: atom_id res chain seq x y z
N MET A 1 16.79 36.58 11.66
CA MET A 1 16.28 35.78 12.79
C MET A 1 15.10 34.99 12.25
N ILE A 2 15.33 33.77 11.78
CA ILE A 2 14.27 32.92 11.23
C ILE A 2 13.62 32.26 12.45
N ILE A 3 12.40 32.68 12.77
CA ILE A 3 11.58 32.04 13.79
C ILE A 3 11.11 30.71 13.18
N PHE A 4 11.79 29.62 13.52
CA PHE A 4 11.20 28.29 13.38
C PHE A 4 9.99 28.26 14.32
N HIS A 5 8.78 28.45 13.77
CA HIS A 5 7.59 27.96 14.45
C HIS A 5 7.76 26.46 14.52
N TYR A 6 8.15 25.94 15.69
CA TYR A 6 7.95 24.53 15.99
C TYR A 6 6.44 24.32 15.94
N ILE A 7 5.95 23.73 14.85
CA ILE A 7 4.58 23.22 14.81
C ILE A 7 4.56 22.09 15.83
N MET A 8 4.04 22.39 17.02
CA MET A 8 3.84 21.40 18.06
C MET A 8 2.53 20.68 17.73
N PHE A 9 2.65 19.49 17.15
CA PHE A 9 1.49 18.63 16.97
C PHE A 9 0.88 18.25 18.33
N PRO A 10 -0.45 18.02 18.38
CA PRO A 10 -1.11 17.45 19.56
C PRO A 10 -0.40 16.20 20.08
N GLN A 11 -0.47 15.97 21.40
CA GLN A 11 0.17 14.81 22.03
C GLN A 11 -0.84 13.85 22.67
N LYS A 12 -2.08 14.31 22.78
CA LYS A 12 -3.22 13.53 23.26
C LYS A 12 -4.07 13.11 22.08
N LEU A 13 -4.78 11.99 22.24
CA LEU A 13 -5.75 11.52 21.26
C LEU A 13 -6.97 10.94 21.96
N ILE A 14 -8.15 11.32 21.50
CA ILE A 14 -9.42 10.74 21.90
C ILE A 14 -9.99 9.95 20.73
N THR A 15 -10.38 8.71 20.99
CA THR A 15 -11.12 7.87 20.05
C THR A 15 -12.18 7.06 20.78
N HIS A 16 -12.99 6.27 20.07
CA HIS A 16 -14.05 5.51 20.70
C HIS A 16 -13.54 4.32 21.54
N ASN A 17 -14.36 3.91 22.50
CA ASN A 17 -14.18 2.71 23.30
C ASN A 17 -14.86 1.48 22.67
N GLY A 18 -14.69 0.31 23.29
CA GLY A 18 -15.28 -0.96 22.83
C GLY A 18 -14.44 -1.69 21.79
N THR A 19 -15.09 -2.38 20.86
CA THR A 19 -14.44 -2.96 19.68
C THR A 19 -13.76 -1.86 18.89
N PHE A 20 -12.48 -2.05 18.56
CA PHE A 20 -11.72 -1.15 17.69
C PHE A 20 -11.60 -1.70 16.26
N HIS A 21 -11.42 -0.80 15.31
CA HIS A 21 -11.38 -1.07 13.88
C HIS A 21 -10.02 -0.68 13.27
N ALA A 22 -9.91 -0.79 11.95
CA ALA A 22 -8.64 -0.48 11.28
C ALA A 22 -8.45 1.01 11.04
N ASP A 23 -9.52 1.77 10.86
CA ASP A 23 -9.43 3.18 10.54
C ASP A 23 -8.87 4.00 11.71
N GLU A 24 -9.38 3.87 12.94
CA GLU A 24 -8.80 4.59 14.07
C GLU A 24 -7.42 4.06 14.46
N VAL A 25 -7.17 2.75 14.29
CA VAL A 25 -5.84 2.16 14.53
C VAL A 25 -4.79 2.69 13.55
N PHE A 26 -5.08 2.74 12.25
CA PHE A 26 -4.16 3.29 11.25
C PHE A 26 -4.06 4.80 11.37
N ALA A 27 -5.14 5.52 11.68
CA ALA A 27 -5.09 6.95 11.97
C ALA A 27 -4.07 7.26 13.09
N ILE A 28 -4.13 6.52 14.20
CA ILE A 28 -3.17 6.66 15.31
C ILE A 28 -1.75 6.34 14.85
N ALA A 29 -1.54 5.25 14.11
CA ALA A 29 -0.21 4.88 13.61
C ALA A 29 0.39 5.97 12.69
N ILE A 30 -0.43 6.59 11.83
CA ILE A 30 -0.03 7.71 10.96
C ILE A 30 0.37 8.92 11.80
N LEU A 31 -0.43 9.28 12.80
CA LEU A 31 -0.15 10.41 13.68
C LEU A 31 1.10 10.18 14.54
N GLU A 32 1.27 8.99 15.14
CA GLU A 32 2.49 8.64 15.87
C GLU A 32 3.74 8.71 14.99
N LYS A 33 3.63 8.31 13.72
CA LYS A 33 4.69 8.44 12.72
C LYS A 33 5.02 9.90 12.41
N LEU A 34 3.99 10.74 12.22
CA LEU A 34 4.13 12.18 11.96
C LEU A 34 4.86 12.89 13.12
N ILE A 35 4.52 12.52 14.35
CA ILE A 35 5.01 13.18 15.57
C ILE A 35 6.34 12.59 16.05
N GLY A 36 6.62 11.33 15.68
CA GLY A 36 7.84 10.60 16.06
C GLY A 36 7.82 10.04 17.48
N LYS A 37 6.64 9.88 18.10
CA LYS A 37 6.46 9.26 19.42
C LYS A 37 5.03 8.77 19.63
N PRO A 38 4.81 7.85 20.60
CA PRO A 38 3.47 7.39 20.96
C PRO A 38 2.57 8.52 21.49
N LEU A 39 1.26 8.41 21.22
CA LEU A 39 0.24 9.34 21.70
C LEU A 39 -0.32 8.93 23.08
N GLU A 40 -0.74 9.93 23.86
CA GLU A 40 -1.53 9.72 25.07
C GLU A 40 -3.00 9.50 24.69
N ILE A 41 -3.40 8.22 24.61
CA ILE A 41 -4.70 7.81 24.08
C ILE A 41 -5.74 7.67 25.21
N THR A 42 -6.87 8.35 25.04
CA THR A 42 -8.11 8.18 25.81
C THR A 42 -9.17 7.55 24.92
N ARG A 43 -9.79 6.45 25.37
CA ARG A 43 -10.87 5.76 24.63
C ARG A 43 -12.21 6.01 25.31
N THR A 44 -13.10 6.79 24.69
CA THR A 44 -14.38 7.19 25.30
C THR A 44 -15.41 7.58 24.24
N ARG A 45 -16.69 7.57 24.63
CA ARG A 45 -17.81 8.22 23.91
C ARG A 45 -18.52 9.25 24.78
N ASP A 46 -17.90 9.66 25.89
CA ASP A 46 -18.46 10.66 26.80
C ASP A 46 -18.57 12.02 26.08
N PRO A 47 -19.78 12.57 25.90
CA PRO A 47 -19.97 13.80 25.15
C PRO A 47 -19.19 15.00 25.71
N GLN A 48 -18.99 15.08 27.03
CA GLN A 48 -18.26 16.19 27.65
C GLN A 48 -16.78 16.10 27.32
N LEU A 49 -16.18 14.92 27.42
CA LEU A 49 -14.77 14.71 27.05
C LEU A 49 -14.52 14.95 25.55
N LEU A 50 -15.50 14.60 24.71
CA LEU A 50 -15.43 14.85 23.27
C LEU A 50 -15.50 16.35 22.95
N GLU A 51 -16.44 17.07 23.58
CA GLU A 51 -16.55 18.52 23.42
C GLU A 51 -15.29 19.23 23.93
N GLU A 52 -14.75 18.83 25.07
CA GLU A 52 -13.47 19.34 25.59
C GLU A 52 -12.32 19.05 24.61
N GLY A 53 -12.25 17.82 24.10
CA GLY A 53 -11.22 17.39 23.16
C GLY A 53 -11.22 18.17 21.84
N VAL A 54 -12.39 18.36 21.22
CA VAL A 54 -12.53 19.12 19.96
C VAL A 54 -12.14 20.59 20.13
N ASN A 55 -12.31 21.14 21.33
CA ASN A 55 -11.94 22.53 21.64
C ASN A 55 -10.49 22.67 22.17
N ASP A 56 -9.77 21.56 22.39
CA ASP A 56 -8.37 21.53 22.80
C ASP A 56 -7.45 21.25 21.61
N LEU A 57 -6.79 22.29 21.09
CA LEU A 57 -5.82 22.17 19.98
C LEU A 57 -4.55 21.36 20.33
N THR A 58 -4.44 20.81 21.54
CA THR A 58 -3.40 19.86 21.95
C THR A 58 -3.87 18.40 21.93
N THR A 59 -5.10 18.15 21.45
CA THR A 59 -5.75 16.84 21.38
C THR A 59 -6.22 16.54 19.95
N PHE A 60 -5.90 15.34 19.44
CA PHE A 60 -6.56 14.76 18.27
C PHE A 60 -7.88 14.12 18.68
N VAL A 61 -8.95 14.30 17.92
CA VAL A 61 -10.20 13.56 18.08
C VAL A 61 -10.42 12.74 16.82
N VAL A 62 -10.46 11.41 16.95
CA VAL A 62 -10.42 10.48 15.82
C VAL A 62 -11.54 9.46 15.95
N ASP A 63 -12.37 9.36 14.92
CA ASP A 63 -13.48 8.40 14.79
C ASP A 63 -14.59 8.50 15.86
N VAL A 64 -14.77 9.70 16.44
CA VAL A 64 -15.77 9.91 17.51
C VAL A 64 -16.24 11.38 17.69
N GLY A 65 -15.82 12.31 16.84
CA GLY A 65 -16.07 13.75 16.98
C GLY A 65 -17.19 14.35 16.13
N LEU A 66 -17.89 13.54 15.34
CA LEU A 66 -19.01 13.83 14.43
C LEU A 66 -18.78 14.97 13.41
N ALA A 67 -17.52 15.30 13.12
CA ALA A 67 -17.15 16.26 12.11
C ALA A 67 -15.73 16.00 11.59
N TYR A 68 -15.47 16.50 10.38
CA TYR A 68 -14.13 16.63 9.82
C TYR A 68 -13.70 18.09 9.85
N GLU A 69 -12.88 18.46 10.84
CA GLU A 69 -12.36 19.81 11.07
C GLU A 69 -10.84 19.71 11.32
N PRO A 70 -10.02 19.60 10.26
CA PRO A 70 -8.55 19.46 10.38
C PRO A 70 -7.89 20.56 11.20
N GLU A 71 -8.43 21.78 11.16
CA GLU A 71 -7.96 22.93 11.93
C GLU A 71 -8.17 22.80 13.45
N LYS A 72 -9.08 21.90 13.86
CA LYS A 72 -9.31 21.50 15.25
C LYS A 72 -8.76 20.11 15.57
N TYR A 73 -8.07 19.48 14.63
CA TYR A 73 -7.61 18.09 14.74
C TYR A 73 -8.75 17.08 15.00
N ASN A 74 -9.94 17.35 14.47
CA ASN A 74 -11.11 16.48 14.54
C ASN A 74 -11.29 15.72 13.22
N PHE A 75 -11.19 14.40 13.28
CA PHE A 75 -11.20 13.48 12.14
C PHE A 75 -12.25 12.40 12.36
N ASP A 76 -13.52 12.74 12.11
CA ASP A 76 -14.62 11.79 12.09
C ASP A 76 -15.32 11.80 10.73
N HIS A 77 -15.94 10.68 10.39
CA HIS A 77 -16.63 10.41 9.13
C HIS A 77 -18.10 10.00 9.33
N HIS A 78 -18.53 9.70 10.56
CA HIS A 78 -19.87 9.20 10.87
C HIS A 78 -21.03 10.13 10.44
N GLN A 79 -20.77 11.40 10.19
CA GLN A 79 -21.74 12.38 9.67
C GLN A 79 -22.16 12.15 8.21
N ASP A 80 -21.34 11.47 7.40
CA ASP A 80 -21.61 11.23 5.98
C ASP A 80 -20.96 9.93 5.48
N ARG A 81 -21.81 9.00 5.04
CA ARG A 81 -21.41 7.68 4.50
C ARG A 81 -20.52 7.72 3.25
N TYR A 82 -20.40 8.86 2.59
CA TYR A 82 -19.56 9.03 1.40
C TYR A 82 -18.17 9.58 1.73
N MET A 83 -17.91 9.91 2.99
CA MET A 83 -16.58 10.32 3.43
C MET A 83 -15.62 9.13 3.48
N LYS A 84 -14.33 9.45 3.52
CA LYS A 84 -13.27 8.49 3.82
C LYS A 84 -13.37 8.04 5.29
N SER A 85 -12.70 6.95 5.63
CA SER A 85 -12.54 6.52 7.02
C SER A 85 -11.73 7.54 7.83
N ALA A 86 -11.68 7.40 9.16
CA ALA A 86 -10.85 8.27 9.99
C ALA A 86 -9.36 8.24 9.58
N ALA A 87 -8.82 7.07 9.22
CA ALA A 87 -7.48 6.93 8.64
C ALA A 87 -7.32 7.72 7.35
N GLY A 88 -8.30 7.65 6.45
CA GLY A 88 -8.27 8.37 5.18
C GLY A 88 -8.35 9.89 5.35
N LEU A 89 -9.10 10.38 6.33
CA LEU A 89 -9.18 11.82 6.67
C LEU A 89 -7.88 12.34 7.28
N VAL A 90 -7.26 11.56 8.18
CA VAL A 90 -5.93 11.86 8.72
C VAL A 90 -4.88 11.85 7.60
N TRP A 91 -4.90 10.83 6.74
CA TRP A 91 -3.96 10.73 5.61
C TRP A 91 -4.14 11.87 4.61
N GLN A 92 -5.38 12.26 4.31
CA GLN A 92 -5.66 13.43 3.46
C GLN A 92 -5.04 14.72 4.02
N SER A 93 -4.92 14.82 5.35
CA SER A 93 -4.45 16.03 6.02
C SER A 93 -2.94 16.04 6.25
N PHE A 94 -2.30 14.87 6.42
CA PHE A 94 -0.89 14.76 6.83
C PHE A 94 -0.05 13.74 6.04
N GLY A 95 -0.64 13.04 5.06
CA GLY A 95 0.03 11.94 4.35
C GLY A 95 1.28 12.40 3.59
N ALA A 96 1.26 13.60 3.02
CA ALA A 96 2.42 14.18 2.35
C ALA A 96 3.57 14.41 3.34
N GLU A 97 3.28 15.00 4.51
CA GLU A 97 4.25 15.23 5.59
C GLU A 97 4.84 13.94 6.12
N VAL A 98 4.01 12.91 6.32
CA VAL A 98 4.46 11.56 6.72
C VAL A 98 5.41 10.94 5.68
N CYS A 99 5.21 11.27 4.41
CA CYS A 99 6.08 10.89 3.30
C CYS A 99 7.24 11.88 3.02
N GLY A 100 7.59 12.75 3.98
CA GLY A 100 8.69 13.70 3.82
C GLY A 100 8.45 14.80 2.78
N GLY A 101 7.18 15.13 2.54
CA GLY A 101 6.72 16.10 1.54
C GLY A 101 6.55 15.54 0.13
N SER A 102 6.75 14.24 -0.08
CA SER A 102 6.61 13.62 -1.41
C SER A 102 5.15 13.25 -1.71
N ALA A 103 4.52 14.01 -2.62
CA ALA A 103 3.17 13.73 -3.09
C ALA A 103 3.05 12.39 -3.83
N ASP A 104 4.06 12.02 -4.61
CA ASP A 104 4.10 10.72 -5.32
C ASP A 104 4.13 9.55 -4.34
N ALA A 105 4.96 9.65 -3.29
CA ALA A 105 5.00 8.62 -2.25
C ALA A 105 3.68 8.55 -1.49
N ALA A 106 3.09 9.71 -1.17
CA ALA A 106 1.80 9.77 -0.48
C ALA A 106 0.66 9.14 -1.29
N GLY A 107 0.63 9.37 -2.61
CA GLY A 107 -0.32 8.73 -3.52
C GLY A 107 -0.15 7.21 -3.59
N LEU A 108 1.10 6.72 -3.62
CA LEU A 108 1.36 5.29 -3.65
C LEU A 108 0.97 4.57 -2.34
N VAL A 109 1.09 5.23 -1.19
CA VAL A 109 0.60 4.70 0.09
C VAL A 109 -0.93 4.79 0.17
N GLN A 110 -1.52 5.88 -0.34
CA GLN A 110 -2.98 6.00 -0.46
C GLN A 110 -3.56 4.76 -1.17
N GLU A 111 -3.08 4.48 -2.38
CA GLU A 111 -3.58 3.35 -3.19
C GLU A 111 -3.34 1.97 -2.54
N SER A 112 -2.18 1.78 -1.91
CA SER A 112 -1.75 0.45 -1.45
C SER A 112 -2.17 0.09 -0.03
N LEU A 113 -2.61 1.06 0.77
CA LEU A 113 -2.97 0.87 2.17
C LEU A 113 -4.23 1.63 2.56
N ILE A 114 -4.24 2.96 2.39
CA ILE A 114 -5.31 3.80 2.94
C ILE A 114 -6.64 3.53 2.23
N ASP A 115 -6.63 3.38 0.91
CA ASP A 115 -7.82 3.03 0.11
C ASP A 115 -8.40 1.67 0.49
N LEU A 116 -7.60 0.74 1.01
CA LEU A 116 -8.09 -0.56 1.49
C LEU A 116 -8.86 -0.38 2.81
N VAL A 117 -8.35 0.47 3.70
CA VAL A 117 -9.03 0.81 4.96
C VAL A 117 -10.30 1.59 4.65
N ASP A 118 -10.23 2.66 3.84
CA ASP A 118 -11.36 3.47 3.43
C ASP A 118 -12.48 2.62 2.83
N GLN A 119 -12.16 1.75 1.85
CA GLN A 119 -13.18 0.92 1.21
C GLN A 119 -13.85 -0.04 2.17
N THR A 120 -13.07 -0.71 3.02
CA THR A 120 -13.59 -1.75 3.92
C THR A 120 -14.46 -1.14 5.01
N ASP A 121 -13.99 -0.05 5.61
CA ASP A 121 -14.67 0.66 6.68
C ASP A 121 -15.99 1.30 6.22
N THR A 122 -15.96 1.97 5.07
CA THR A 122 -17.15 2.65 4.51
C THR A 122 -18.03 1.73 3.65
N ASN A 123 -17.64 0.47 3.50
CA ASN A 123 -18.24 -0.52 2.58
C ASN A 123 -18.47 0.04 1.16
N GLN A 124 -17.53 0.85 0.66
CA GLN A 124 -17.59 1.38 -0.70
C GLN A 124 -17.63 0.25 -1.72
N ASN A 125 -18.39 0.45 -2.80
CA ASN A 125 -18.56 -0.53 -3.88
C ASN A 125 -19.03 -1.92 -3.40
N ASN A 126 -19.67 -2.01 -2.23
CA ASN A 126 -20.10 -3.27 -1.62
C ASN A 126 -18.92 -4.26 -1.44
N ILE A 127 -17.74 -3.73 -1.10
CA ILE A 127 -16.50 -4.51 -1.00
C ILE A 127 -16.61 -5.66 0.00
N LEU A 128 -17.36 -5.48 1.11
CA LEU A 128 -17.54 -6.54 2.11
C LEU A 128 -18.25 -7.76 1.52
N MET A 129 -19.25 -7.55 0.66
CA MET A 129 -19.92 -8.64 -0.06
C MET A 129 -19.00 -9.26 -1.11
N THR A 130 -18.22 -8.45 -1.81
CA THR A 130 -17.24 -8.93 -2.79
C THR A 130 -16.22 -9.84 -2.12
N MET A 131 -15.63 -9.41 -1.00
CA MET A 131 -14.71 -10.21 -0.20
C MET A 131 -15.37 -11.51 0.28
N LYS A 132 -16.60 -11.44 0.82
CA LYS A 132 -17.35 -12.63 1.25
C LYS A 132 -17.57 -13.63 0.11
N ASN A 133 -17.81 -13.17 -1.10
CA ASN A 133 -18.10 -14.03 -2.25
C ASN A 133 -16.83 -14.65 -2.86
N HIS A 134 -15.67 -14.00 -2.71
CA HIS A 134 -14.44 -14.39 -3.41
C HIS A 134 -13.33 -14.91 -2.48
N LEU A 135 -13.38 -14.61 -1.18
CA LEU A 135 -12.37 -15.02 -0.21
C LEU A 135 -12.96 -16.06 0.78
N PRO A 136 -12.33 -17.25 0.94
CA PRO A 136 -12.84 -18.30 1.83
C PRO A 136 -13.04 -17.88 3.29
N GLY A 137 -12.31 -16.87 3.77
CA GLY A 137 -12.42 -16.29 5.12
C GLY A 137 -13.14 -14.94 5.17
N GLY A 138 -13.77 -14.50 4.08
CA GLY A 138 -14.40 -13.19 4.00
C GLY A 138 -13.43 -12.06 4.36
N VAL A 139 -13.70 -11.36 5.46
CA VAL A 139 -12.91 -10.22 5.92
C VAL A 139 -11.71 -10.61 6.80
N ASP A 140 -11.63 -11.84 7.32
CA ASP A 140 -10.68 -12.22 8.38
C ASP A 140 -9.21 -12.06 7.98
N GLY A 141 -8.89 -12.26 6.69
CA GLY A 141 -7.53 -12.11 6.14
C GLY A 141 -7.22 -10.71 5.57
N THR A 142 -8.15 -9.76 5.68
CA THR A 142 -7.98 -8.39 5.17
C THR A 142 -7.26 -7.51 6.20
N VAL A 143 -6.86 -6.30 5.81
CA VAL A 143 -6.29 -5.31 6.75
C VAL A 143 -7.20 -5.13 7.97
N SER A 144 -8.52 -4.93 7.76
CA SER A 144 -9.48 -4.79 8.84
C SER A 144 -9.68 -6.07 9.66
N GLY A 145 -9.65 -7.25 9.03
CA GLY A 145 -9.73 -8.52 9.74
C GLY A 145 -8.52 -8.79 10.65
N LEU A 146 -7.31 -8.49 10.15
CA LEU A 146 -6.07 -8.64 10.91
C LEU A 146 -6.03 -7.70 12.13
N ILE A 147 -6.49 -6.45 11.97
CA ILE A 147 -6.66 -5.54 13.12
C ILE A 147 -7.75 -6.06 14.06
N GLY A 148 -8.89 -6.49 13.51
CA GLY A 148 -10.02 -7.06 14.23
C GLY A 148 -9.61 -8.22 15.15
N ALA A 149 -8.66 -9.08 14.72
CA ALA A 149 -8.17 -10.23 15.47
C ALA A 149 -7.45 -9.88 16.80
N PHE A 150 -7.06 -8.60 16.99
CA PHE A 150 -6.53 -8.13 18.27
C PHE A 150 -7.63 -7.87 19.30
N ASN A 151 -8.88 -7.63 18.89
CA ASN A 151 -9.99 -7.45 19.84
C ASN A 151 -10.16 -8.69 20.73
N ARG A 152 -10.65 -8.46 21.95
CA ARG A 152 -10.98 -9.52 22.91
C ARG A 152 -12.45 -9.42 23.29
N GLU A 153 -13.06 -10.55 23.62
CA GLU A 153 -14.41 -10.59 24.20
C GLU A 153 -14.30 -10.46 25.72
N THR A 154 -13.98 -9.25 26.18
CA THR A 154 -13.75 -8.93 27.60
C THR A 154 -14.24 -7.53 27.90
N ASP A 155 -14.82 -7.36 29.10
CA ASP A 155 -15.21 -6.06 29.66
C ASP A 155 -14.04 -5.36 30.39
N ASP A 156 -12.87 -6.02 30.48
CA ASP A 156 -11.67 -5.44 31.06
C ASP A 156 -11.08 -4.36 30.13
N VAL A 157 -11.26 -3.10 30.54
CA VAL A 157 -10.78 -1.92 29.81
C VAL A 157 -9.26 -1.92 29.64
N GLU A 158 -8.52 -2.41 30.64
CA GLU A 158 -7.06 -2.46 30.59
C GLU A 158 -6.58 -3.55 29.62
N GLU A 159 -7.21 -4.73 29.64
CA GLU A 159 -6.94 -5.79 28.67
C GLU A 159 -7.23 -5.32 27.23
N GLN A 160 -8.36 -4.64 27.01
CA GLN A 160 -8.70 -4.03 25.72
C GLN A 160 -7.67 -2.99 25.28
N MET A 161 -7.21 -2.14 26.20
CA MET A 161 -6.23 -1.11 25.89
C MET A 161 -4.86 -1.73 25.53
N GLN A 162 -4.44 -2.79 26.22
CA GLN A 162 -3.21 -3.51 25.88
C GLN A 162 -3.27 -4.12 24.49
N GLN A 163 -4.41 -4.70 24.12
CA GLN A 163 -4.62 -5.27 22.80
C GLN A 163 -4.71 -4.20 21.70
N PHE A 164 -5.35 -3.07 21.99
CA PHE A 164 -5.40 -1.93 21.10
C PHE A 164 -4.00 -1.38 20.81
N ARG A 165 -3.15 -1.24 21.83
CA ARG A 165 -1.74 -0.84 21.62
C ARG A 165 -0.94 -1.83 20.78
N LYS A 166 -1.22 -3.13 20.89
CA LYS A 166 -0.61 -4.15 20.00
C LYS A 166 -1.07 -3.97 18.56
N ALA A 167 -2.36 -3.71 18.33
CA ALA A 167 -2.89 -3.42 17.00
C ALA A 167 -2.25 -2.15 16.39
N ILE A 168 -2.11 -1.07 17.16
CA ILE A 168 -1.41 0.16 16.74
C ILE A 168 0.04 -0.15 16.37
N SER A 169 0.78 -0.90 17.21
CA SER A 169 2.16 -1.28 16.91
C SER A 169 2.28 -2.13 15.64
N PHE A 170 1.32 -3.02 15.39
CA PHE A 170 1.23 -3.80 14.16
C PHE A 170 1.00 -2.90 12.94
N ALA A 171 0.01 -1.99 13.02
CA ALA A 171 -0.27 -1.03 11.96
C ALA A 171 0.92 -0.09 11.69
N ALA A 172 1.60 0.37 12.73
CA ALA A 172 2.80 1.21 12.61
C ALA A 172 3.94 0.48 11.88
N THR A 173 4.15 -0.81 12.18
CA THR A 173 5.14 -1.64 11.48
C THR A 173 4.77 -1.79 10.00
N PHE A 174 3.49 -2.01 9.69
CA PHE A 174 3.01 -2.10 8.31
C PHE A 174 3.18 -0.78 7.55
N LEU A 175 2.84 0.34 8.19
CA LEU A 175 3.02 1.69 7.64
C LEU A 175 4.50 1.99 7.38
N GLU A 176 5.40 1.67 8.32
CA GLU A 176 6.85 1.88 8.14
C GLU A 176 7.40 1.14 6.91
N ASN A 177 7.01 -0.13 6.74
CA ASN A 177 7.42 -0.91 5.58
C ASN A 177 6.79 -0.36 4.30
N SER A 178 5.53 0.08 4.34
CA SER A 178 4.87 0.73 3.21
C SER A 178 5.60 2.01 2.78
N LEU A 179 6.01 2.84 3.74
CA LEU A 179 6.79 4.06 3.51
C LEU A 179 8.17 3.76 2.90
N TYR A 180 8.87 2.76 3.41
CA TYR A 180 10.14 2.30 2.85
C TYR A 180 9.97 1.85 1.39
N GLU A 181 8.94 1.05 1.13
CA GLU A 181 8.65 0.52 -0.19
C GLU A 181 8.33 1.60 -1.22
N VAL A 182 7.47 2.57 -0.87
CA VAL A 182 7.14 3.66 -1.79
C VAL A 182 8.32 4.59 -2.03
N ALA A 183 9.19 4.81 -1.03
CA ALA A 183 10.39 5.62 -1.21
C ALA A 183 11.34 4.98 -2.24
N LEU A 184 11.51 3.65 -2.21
CA LEU A 184 12.27 2.92 -3.24
C LEU A 184 11.61 3.01 -4.62
N ILE A 185 10.28 2.87 -4.69
CA ILE A 185 9.54 2.99 -5.95
C ILE A 185 9.74 4.37 -6.57
N VAL A 186 9.51 5.44 -5.81
CA VAL A 186 9.66 6.83 -6.29
C VAL A 186 11.10 7.09 -6.74
N ALA A 187 12.10 6.65 -5.98
CA ALA A 187 13.51 6.81 -6.35
C ALA A 187 13.88 6.13 -7.68
N GLN A 188 13.14 5.10 -8.09
CA GLN A 188 13.35 4.35 -9.32
C GLN A 188 12.56 4.89 -10.52
N LYS A 189 11.75 5.95 -10.35
CA LYS A 189 10.98 6.57 -11.45
C LYS A 189 11.83 6.95 -12.68
N PRO A 190 13.07 7.47 -12.53
CA PRO A 190 13.92 7.76 -13.68
C PRO A 190 14.23 6.53 -14.55
N ILE A 191 14.26 5.32 -13.99
CA ILE A 191 14.48 4.07 -14.76
C ILE A 191 13.29 3.81 -15.70
N TRP A 192 12.08 4.02 -15.21
CA TRP A 192 10.86 3.91 -16.03
C TRP A 192 10.78 5.00 -17.10
N ASP A 193 11.19 6.22 -16.77
CA ASP A 193 11.17 7.32 -17.73
C ASP A 193 12.23 7.15 -18.83
N ALA A 194 13.34 6.49 -18.52
CA ALA A 194 14.36 6.10 -19.48
C ALA A 194 14.07 4.78 -20.23
N ARG A 195 12.87 4.20 -20.07
CA ARG A 195 12.50 2.92 -20.70
C ARG A 195 12.63 2.99 -22.22
N GLN A 196 12.98 1.86 -22.83
CA GLN A 196 13.00 1.69 -24.27
C GLN A 196 11.73 0.96 -24.72
N MET A 197 11.07 1.48 -25.75
CA MET A 197 9.99 0.77 -26.41
C MET A 197 10.60 -0.21 -27.42
N LEU A 198 10.51 -1.52 -27.14
CA LEU A 198 10.91 -2.56 -28.09
C LEU A 198 9.83 -2.81 -29.14
N LYS A 199 8.57 -2.69 -28.71
CA LYS A 199 7.35 -2.74 -29.50
C LYS A 199 6.34 -1.74 -28.92
N PRO A 200 5.23 -1.39 -29.62
CA PRO A 200 4.19 -0.51 -29.07
C PRO A 200 3.63 -0.96 -27.71
N ASN A 201 3.74 -2.24 -27.38
CA ASN A 201 3.24 -2.88 -26.17
C ASN A 201 4.31 -3.56 -25.29
N VAL A 202 5.59 -3.49 -25.67
CA VAL A 202 6.70 -4.12 -24.94
C VAL A 202 7.73 -3.07 -24.55
N VAL A 203 7.95 -2.91 -23.25
CA VAL A 203 9.00 -2.05 -22.70
C VAL A 203 10.23 -2.86 -22.29
N ARG A 204 11.39 -2.23 -22.39
CA ARG A 204 12.65 -2.70 -21.83
C ARG A 204 13.18 -1.70 -20.82
N LEU A 205 13.62 -2.20 -19.67
CA LEU A 205 14.27 -1.41 -18.62
C LEU A 205 15.74 -1.80 -18.50
N GLU A 206 16.62 -0.81 -18.31
CA GLU A 206 18.08 -1.01 -18.18
C GLU A 206 18.49 -1.60 -16.82
N SER A 207 17.62 -1.51 -15.81
CA SER A 207 17.89 -2.01 -14.46
C SER A 207 16.62 -2.48 -13.78
N HIS A 208 16.77 -3.19 -12.66
CA HIS A 208 15.65 -3.56 -11.80
C HIS A 208 14.86 -2.30 -11.40
N CYS A 209 13.53 -2.40 -11.43
CA CYS A 209 12.61 -1.29 -11.26
C CYS A 209 11.33 -1.76 -10.58
N LYS A 210 11.24 -1.69 -9.26
CA LYS A 210 10.14 -2.22 -8.46
C LYS A 210 8.78 -1.63 -8.84
N GLY A 211 8.76 -0.34 -9.20
CA GLY A 211 7.55 0.43 -9.51
C GLY A 211 6.93 0.17 -10.90
N TRP A 212 7.63 -0.54 -11.80
CA TRP A 212 7.27 -0.53 -13.23
C TRP A 212 5.81 -0.94 -13.50
N LYS A 213 5.30 -1.97 -12.80
CA LYS A 213 3.91 -2.44 -12.98
C LYS A 213 2.87 -1.38 -12.64
N ARG A 214 3.14 -0.56 -11.61
CA ARG A 214 2.22 0.50 -11.19
C ARG A 214 2.12 1.57 -12.26
N TRP A 215 3.26 2.03 -12.78
CA TRP A 215 3.27 3.03 -13.85
C TRP A 215 2.70 2.49 -15.16
N ALA A 216 3.00 1.23 -15.51
CA ALA A 216 2.44 0.58 -16.69
C ALA A 216 0.91 0.43 -16.62
N ALA A 217 0.32 0.30 -15.43
CA ALA A 217 -1.14 0.22 -15.27
C ALA A 217 -1.88 1.50 -15.74
N HIS A 218 -1.17 2.64 -15.84
CA HIS A 218 -1.70 3.90 -16.38
C HIS A 218 -1.43 4.07 -17.89
N GLU A 219 -0.70 3.14 -18.51
CA GLU A 219 -0.35 3.14 -19.93
C GLU A 219 -0.93 1.88 -20.57
N SER A 220 -2.22 1.91 -20.94
CA SER A 220 -3.01 0.74 -21.35
C SER A 220 -2.47 -0.03 -22.57
N ASN A 221 -1.56 0.58 -23.34
CA ASN A 221 -0.89 -0.08 -24.46
C ASN A 221 0.25 -1.00 -24.01
N ILE A 222 0.83 -0.78 -22.83
CA ILE A 222 1.92 -1.62 -22.31
C ILE A 222 1.33 -2.93 -21.79
N GLN A 223 1.86 -4.05 -22.27
CA GLN A 223 1.42 -5.39 -21.91
C GLN A 223 2.55 -6.22 -21.31
N PHE A 224 3.79 -5.98 -21.77
CA PHE A 224 4.95 -6.76 -21.37
C PHE A 224 6.13 -5.87 -20.97
N CYS A 225 6.95 -6.37 -20.04
CA CYS A 225 8.22 -5.75 -19.66
C CYS A 225 9.35 -6.77 -19.71
N LEU A 226 10.39 -6.45 -20.48
CA LEU A 226 11.72 -7.06 -20.41
C LEU A 226 12.57 -6.29 -19.39
N ILE A 227 13.05 -6.97 -18.36
CA ILE A 227 13.78 -6.34 -17.25
C ILE A 227 14.93 -7.24 -16.77
N PRO A 228 16.10 -6.69 -16.42
CA PRO A 228 17.15 -7.46 -15.80
C PRO A 228 16.74 -7.94 -14.40
N ARG A 229 17.20 -9.14 -14.06
CA ARG A 229 16.95 -9.80 -12.78
C ARG A 229 18.26 -10.27 -12.17
N THR A 230 18.43 -10.09 -10.87
CA THR A 230 19.56 -10.69 -10.16
C THR A 230 19.38 -12.21 -10.11
N SER A 231 20.35 -12.96 -10.64
CA SER A 231 20.37 -14.42 -10.51
C SER A 231 20.46 -14.81 -9.04
N LEU A 232 19.59 -15.73 -8.62
CA LEU A 232 19.72 -16.41 -7.33
C LEU A 232 20.56 -17.68 -7.43
N ASN A 233 20.84 -18.14 -8.66
CA ASN A 233 21.70 -19.27 -8.93
C ASN A 233 23.13 -18.80 -9.16
N LYS A 234 24.02 -19.09 -8.20
CA LYS A 234 25.43 -18.71 -8.26
C LYS A 234 26.22 -19.43 -9.35
N GLU A 235 25.66 -20.49 -9.95
CA GLU A 235 26.28 -21.23 -11.05
C GLU A 235 26.02 -20.59 -12.42
N ILE A 236 25.10 -19.62 -12.49
CA ILE A 236 24.80 -18.90 -13.73
C ILE A 236 25.68 -17.65 -13.78
N GLU A 237 26.63 -17.65 -14.72
CA GLU A 237 27.44 -16.49 -15.03
C GLU A 237 26.65 -15.49 -15.89
N GLY A 238 26.72 -14.21 -15.56
CA GLY A 238 26.14 -13.13 -16.35
C GLY A 238 24.80 -12.58 -15.82
N GLN A 239 24.25 -11.62 -16.58
CA GLN A 239 23.00 -10.93 -16.24
C GLN A 239 21.81 -11.74 -16.75
N GLN A 240 20.91 -12.13 -15.84
CA GLN A 240 19.64 -12.74 -16.22
C GLN A 240 18.61 -11.68 -16.59
N TRP A 241 17.65 -12.10 -17.40
CA TRP A 241 16.56 -11.29 -17.90
C TRP A 241 15.23 -11.95 -17.63
N GLN A 242 14.20 -11.14 -17.48
CA GLN A 242 12.85 -11.61 -17.25
C GLN A 242 11.90 -10.87 -18.17
N ILE A 243 11.01 -11.61 -18.83
CA ILE A 243 9.83 -11.04 -19.47
C ILE A 243 8.64 -11.29 -18.54
N THR A 244 7.88 -10.25 -18.28
CA THR A 244 6.67 -10.33 -17.45
C THR A 244 5.48 -9.80 -18.24
N SER A 245 4.35 -10.51 -18.19
CA SER A 245 3.05 -9.99 -18.64
C SER A 245 2.36 -9.25 -17.50
N ILE A 246 1.71 -8.13 -17.80
CA ILE A 246 0.87 -7.37 -16.86
C ILE A 246 -0.43 -8.13 -16.60
N ASP A 247 -1.05 -8.64 -17.67
CA ASP A 247 -2.26 -9.46 -17.63
C ASP A 247 -2.04 -10.71 -18.48
N ALA A 248 -1.73 -11.82 -17.81
CA ALA A 248 -1.48 -13.09 -18.48
C ALA A 248 -2.76 -13.82 -18.89
N VAL A 249 -3.95 -13.33 -18.52
CA VAL A 249 -5.22 -13.87 -19.04
C VAL A 249 -5.45 -13.33 -20.43
N GLU A 250 -5.35 -12.01 -20.61
CA GLU A 250 -5.54 -11.35 -21.90
C GLU A 250 -4.32 -11.49 -22.82
N ASN A 251 -3.11 -11.36 -22.26
CA ASN A 251 -1.85 -11.34 -23.01
C ASN A 251 -0.82 -12.31 -22.40
N PRO A 252 -1.05 -13.64 -22.50
CA PRO A 252 -0.12 -14.63 -21.97
C PRO A 252 1.19 -14.69 -22.77
N LEU A 253 2.33 -14.89 -22.09
CA LEU A 253 3.59 -15.26 -22.75
C LEU A 253 3.47 -16.60 -23.46
N PRO A 254 4.19 -16.90 -24.56
CA PRO A 254 4.21 -18.23 -25.18
C PRO A 254 4.59 -19.33 -24.18
N THR A 255 4.19 -20.58 -24.43
CA THR A 255 4.59 -21.70 -23.57
C THR A 255 6.10 -21.93 -23.66
N LEU A 256 6.65 -22.71 -22.71
CA LEU A 256 8.07 -23.06 -22.74
C LEU A 256 8.44 -23.75 -24.06
N GLU A 257 7.61 -24.69 -24.51
CA GLU A 257 7.82 -25.44 -25.74
C GLU A 257 7.78 -24.53 -26.99
N GLU A 258 6.84 -23.58 -27.03
CA GLU A 258 6.73 -22.59 -28.11
C GLU A 258 7.96 -21.68 -28.17
N MET A 259 8.43 -21.18 -27.01
CA MET A 259 9.64 -20.37 -26.94
C MET A 259 10.89 -21.18 -27.34
N GLN A 260 11.05 -22.39 -26.81
CA GLN A 260 12.20 -23.25 -27.13
C GLN A 260 12.27 -23.64 -28.61
N ALA A 261 11.12 -23.76 -29.29
CA ALA A 261 11.07 -24.10 -30.71
C ALA A 261 11.52 -22.96 -31.65
N THR A 262 11.61 -21.74 -31.15
CA THR A 262 11.73 -20.52 -31.98
C THR A 262 12.99 -19.70 -31.69
N VAL A 263 13.59 -19.87 -30.52
CA VAL A 263 14.84 -19.20 -30.15
C VAL A 263 16.08 -19.96 -30.65
N SER A 264 17.18 -19.23 -30.81
CA SER A 264 18.47 -19.79 -31.24
C SER A 264 19.19 -20.58 -30.13
N GLN A 265 18.92 -20.28 -28.87
CA GLN A 265 19.49 -20.92 -27.68
C GLN A 265 18.38 -21.38 -26.70
N PRO A 266 17.71 -22.52 -26.95
CA PRO A 266 16.62 -22.99 -26.11
C PRO A 266 17.03 -23.25 -24.65
N GLU A 267 18.29 -23.63 -24.42
CA GLU A 267 18.89 -23.86 -23.10
C GLU A 267 19.11 -22.58 -22.30
N ALA A 268 19.06 -21.41 -22.94
CA ALA A 268 19.15 -20.12 -22.25
C ALA A 268 17.82 -19.70 -21.61
N ILE A 269 16.72 -20.41 -21.87
CA ILE A 269 15.46 -20.24 -21.14
C ILE A 269 15.53 -21.03 -19.85
N GLU A 270 15.78 -20.35 -18.73
CA GLU A 270 15.92 -21.00 -17.42
C GLU A 270 14.58 -21.49 -16.89
N PHE A 271 13.54 -20.66 -17.05
CA PHE A 271 12.25 -20.90 -16.43
C PHE A 271 11.12 -20.22 -17.20
N ALA A 272 9.98 -20.88 -17.27
CA ALA A 272 8.72 -20.28 -17.72
C ALA A 272 7.60 -20.71 -16.78
N HIS A 273 6.85 -19.74 -16.27
CA HIS A 273 5.73 -20.02 -15.38
C HIS A 273 4.56 -20.61 -16.17
N LYS A 274 3.95 -21.72 -15.70
CA LYS A 274 2.83 -22.37 -16.40
C LYS A 274 1.58 -21.50 -16.54
N ALA A 275 1.40 -20.54 -15.62
CA ALA A 275 0.37 -19.51 -15.72
C ALA A 275 0.75 -18.33 -16.66
N ARG A 276 1.85 -18.45 -17.41
CA ARG A 276 2.22 -17.59 -18.55
C ARG A 276 2.42 -16.10 -18.23
N PHE A 277 2.60 -15.72 -16.97
CA PHE A 277 2.86 -14.33 -16.57
C PHE A 277 4.36 -13.97 -16.50
N LEU A 278 5.27 -14.95 -16.53
CA LEU A 278 6.70 -14.72 -16.33
C LEU A 278 7.56 -15.79 -17.00
N ALA A 279 8.63 -15.36 -17.67
CA ALA A 279 9.70 -16.22 -18.18
C ALA A 279 11.07 -15.59 -17.87
N VAL A 280 12.08 -16.43 -17.60
CA VAL A 280 13.43 -16.05 -17.19
C VAL A 280 14.45 -16.62 -18.18
N PHE A 281 15.43 -15.79 -18.51
CA PHE A 281 16.44 -16.03 -19.53
C PHE A 281 17.83 -15.76 -18.98
N ASN A 282 18.80 -16.59 -19.33
CA ASN A 282 20.19 -16.47 -18.91
C ASN A 282 20.99 -15.46 -19.73
N ASN A 283 20.42 -14.96 -20.83
CA ASN A 283 20.98 -13.87 -21.61
C ASN A 283 19.85 -13.03 -22.23
N GLU A 284 20.19 -11.80 -22.62
CA GLU A 284 19.24 -10.86 -23.18
C GLU A 284 18.79 -11.23 -24.60
N GLN A 285 19.69 -11.80 -25.40
CA GLN A 285 19.45 -12.11 -26.81
C GLN A 285 18.29 -13.09 -26.97
N THR A 286 18.26 -14.18 -26.19
CA THR A 286 17.16 -15.14 -26.18
C THR A 286 15.86 -14.50 -25.72
N ALA A 287 15.90 -13.59 -24.75
CA ALA A 287 14.71 -12.85 -24.31
C ALA A 287 14.17 -11.95 -25.45
N LEU A 288 15.05 -11.26 -26.18
CA LEU A 288 14.66 -10.44 -27.33
C LEU A 288 14.06 -11.26 -28.48
N GLU A 289 14.56 -12.47 -28.72
CA GLU A 289 13.96 -13.40 -29.69
C GLU A 289 12.53 -13.80 -29.31
N VAL A 290 12.26 -14.00 -28.02
CA VAL A 290 10.89 -14.21 -27.51
C VAL A 290 10.06 -12.94 -27.63
N VAL A 291 10.60 -11.75 -27.30
CA VAL A 291 9.90 -10.47 -27.46
C VAL A 291 9.42 -10.29 -28.91
N ASN A 292 10.20 -10.71 -29.90
CA ASN A 292 9.82 -10.63 -31.31
C ASN A 292 8.57 -11.44 -31.67
N GLN A 293 8.22 -12.46 -30.87
CA GLN A 293 7.05 -13.30 -31.06
C GLN A 293 5.79 -12.78 -30.36
N LEU A 294 5.95 -11.86 -29.40
CA LEU A 294 4.82 -11.25 -28.70
C LEU A 294 4.03 -10.38 -29.68
N LEU A 295 2.71 -10.58 -29.72
CA LEU A 295 1.79 -9.77 -30.54
C LEU A 295 1.68 -8.36 -29.98
#